data_AF-A0AA48HL08-F1
#
_entry.id   AF-A0AA48HL08-F1
#
_cell.length_a   1.000
_cell.length_b   1.000
_cell.length_c   1.000
_cell.angle_alpha   90.00
_cell.angle_beta   90.00
_cell.angle_gamma   90.00
#
_symmetry.space_group_name_H-M   'P 1'
#
loop_
_entity.id
_entity.type
_entity.pdbx_description
1 polymer ?
#
loop_
_entity_poly.entity_id
_entity_poly.type
_entity_poly.pdbx_seq_one_letter_code
_entity_poly.pdbx_strand_id
1 'polypeptide(L)'
;MEQREQMTTGIAAIALAALFPVYWIFSLSDAMGDFEASIRANLTVLNFNDLLFLVLGILEIYVYLSLRKTLKDYMGTTAAQLLLLLMCIAVIAFHSTLIFDLFLAMAQAPSAETIDNLNNIAIAISIGGLIIYSILGLVFAILLMLKAKELSSLIKVFSVLLLISCALQLTVVFSFVSLLLFPAAMLVLAIYYFKSPTSVEVV
;
A
#
# COMPACT_ATOMS: atom_id res chain seq x y z
N MET A 1 -6.95 -16.23 14.94
CA MET A 1 -5.84 -16.38 13.96
C MET A 1 -4.77 -17.32 14.53
N GLU A 2 -4.12 -18.17 13.73
CA GLU A 2 -3.06 -19.07 14.22
C GLU A 2 -1.76 -18.29 14.49
N GLN A 3 -0.95 -18.73 15.48
CA GLN A 3 0.30 -18.06 15.86
C GLN A 3 1.27 -17.91 14.68
N ARG A 4 1.35 -18.93 13.82
CA ARG A 4 2.17 -18.90 12.61
C ARG A 4 1.74 -17.79 11.66
N GLU A 5 0.42 -17.63 11.49
CA GLU A 5 -0.18 -16.62 10.61
C GLU A 5 0.08 -15.21 11.14
N GLN A 6 -0.01 -14.99 12.46
CA GLN A 6 0.37 -13.71 13.08
C GLN A 6 1.84 -13.38 12.84
N MET A 7 2.73 -14.35 13.04
CA MET A 7 4.15 -14.17 12.82
C MET A 7 4.45 -13.81 11.36
N THR A 8 3.84 -14.50 10.39
CA THR A 8 4.03 -14.19 8.97
C THR A 8 3.45 -12.82 8.60
N THR A 9 2.32 -12.40 9.17
CA THR A 9 1.80 -11.03 8.97
C THR A 9 2.73 -9.98 9.56
N GLY A 10 3.30 -10.21 10.75
CA GLY A 10 4.28 -9.31 11.35
C GLY A 10 5.54 -9.17 10.50
N ILE A 11 6.07 -10.27 9.97
CA ILE A 11 7.22 -10.28 9.05
C ILE A 11 6.87 -9.53 7.75
N ALA A 12 5.69 -9.77 7.17
CA ALA A 12 5.27 -9.08 5.96
C ALA A 12 5.16 -7.56 6.17
N ALA A 13 4.65 -7.11 7.32
CA ALA A 13 4.59 -5.71 7.67
C ALA A 13 5.99 -5.09 7.86
N ILE A 14 6.94 -5.81 8.47
CA ILE A 14 8.34 -5.37 8.53
C ILE A 14 8.94 -5.25 7.11
N ALA A 15 8.70 -6.25 6.26
CA ALA A 15 9.21 -6.25 4.90
C ALA A 15 8.66 -5.05 4.11
N LEU A 16 7.36 -4.74 4.23
CA LEU A 16 6.77 -3.52 3.67
C LEU A 16 7.45 -2.26 4.20
N ALA A 17 7.61 -2.16 5.52
CA ALA A 17 8.21 -0.97 6.14
C ALA A 17 9.65 -0.73 5.64
N ALA A 18 10.41 -1.79 5.39
CA ALA A 18 11.78 -1.69 4.89
C ALA A 18 11.84 -1.44 3.37
N LEU A 19 11.05 -2.17 2.57
CA LEU A 19 11.13 -2.13 1.11
C LEU A 19 10.43 -0.92 0.50
N PHE A 20 9.35 -0.43 1.13
CA PHE A 20 8.58 0.70 0.63
C PHE A 20 9.42 1.97 0.43
N PRO A 21 10.17 2.47 1.43
CA PRO A 21 10.99 3.67 1.23
C PRO A 21 12.11 3.42 0.23
N VAL A 22 12.68 2.20 0.18
CA VAL A 22 13.72 1.84 -0.78
C VAL A 22 13.21 1.99 -2.20
N TYR A 23 12.07 1.36 -2.53
CA TYR A 23 11.44 1.45 -3.84
C TYR A 23 11.21 2.91 -4.26
N TRP A 24 10.53 3.68 -3.42
CA TRP A 24 10.15 5.05 -3.78
C TRP A 24 11.34 6.02 -3.82
N ILE A 25 12.38 5.84 -3.02
CA ILE A 25 13.60 6.66 -3.12
C ILE A 25 14.25 6.44 -4.49
N PHE A 26 14.38 5.19 -4.95
CA PHE A 26 14.94 4.89 -6.27
C PHE A 26 14.03 5.41 -7.40
N SER A 27 12.73 5.18 -7.32
CA SER A 27 11.78 5.66 -8.34
C SER A 27 11.73 7.19 -8.43
N LEU A 28 11.84 7.89 -7.28
CA LEU A 28 11.89 9.36 -7.25
C LEU A 28 13.26 9.90 -7.70
N SER A 29 14.36 9.22 -7.40
CA SER A 29 15.69 9.65 -7.86
C SER A 29 15.81 9.60 -9.38
N ASP A 30 15.24 8.56 -10.00
CA ASP A 30 15.22 8.44 -11.47
C ASP A 30 14.40 9.56 -12.11
N ALA A 31 13.33 10.02 -11.44
CA ALA A 31 12.46 11.10 -11.89
C ALA A 31 13.08 12.51 -11.78
N MET A 32 14.06 12.74 -10.90
CA MET A 32 14.69 14.06 -10.69
C MET A 32 15.79 14.44 -11.70
N GLY A 33 16.14 13.54 -12.62
CA GLY A 33 17.01 13.82 -13.76
C GLY A 33 16.26 14.43 -14.94
N ASP A 34 16.29 13.76 -16.10
CA ASP A 34 15.43 14.04 -17.25
C ASP A 34 14.17 13.16 -17.14
N PHE A 35 13.14 13.70 -16.50
CA PHE A 35 11.90 12.99 -16.15
C PHE A 35 11.31 12.19 -17.32
N GLU A 36 11.35 12.76 -18.53
CA GLU A 36 10.80 12.12 -19.73
C GLU A 36 11.68 11.00 -20.27
N ALA A 37 13.01 11.18 -20.27
CA ALA A 37 13.96 10.15 -20.69
C ALA A 37 14.06 8.98 -19.70
N SER A 38 14.02 9.27 -18.39
CA SER A 38 14.05 8.26 -17.32
C SER A 38 12.78 7.41 -17.30
N ILE A 39 11.60 8.00 -17.55
CA ILE A 39 10.35 7.25 -17.65
C ILE A 39 10.36 6.35 -18.90
N ARG A 40 10.75 6.85 -20.08
CA ARG A 40 10.85 6.01 -21.30
C ARG A 40 11.84 4.84 -21.13
N ALA A 41 12.96 5.05 -20.44
CA ALA A 41 13.95 4.01 -20.20
C ALA A 41 13.46 2.94 -19.20
N ASN A 42 12.69 3.32 -18.17
CA ASN A 42 12.15 2.37 -17.18
C ASN A 42 11.08 1.44 -17.79
N LEU A 43 10.19 1.97 -18.65
CA LEU A 43 9.06 1.22 -19.21
C LEU A 43 9.45 0.17 -20.28
N THR A 44 10.70 0.19 -20.76
CA THR A 44 11.15 -0.66 -21.87
C THR A 44 11.96 -1.87 -21.43
N VAL A 45 12.31 -1.98 -20.15
CA VAL A 45 13.09 -3.10 -19.60
C VAL A 45 12.54 -3.51 -18.24
N LEU A 46 12.08 -4.77 -18.13
CA LEU A 46 11.77 -5.38 -16.84
C LEU A 46 13.01 -5.36 -15.95
N ASN A 47 12.94 -4.62 -14.86
CA ASN A 47 14.08 -4.36 -13.98
C ASN A 47 13.76 -4.67 -12.51
N PHE A 48 14.72 -4.41 -11.65
CA PHE A 48 14.60 -4.71 -10.21
C PHE A 48 13.48 -3.91 -9.54
N ASN A 49 13.18 -2.69 -10.00
CA ASN A 49 12.09 -1.87 -9.47
C ASN A 49 10.72 -2.48 -9.79
N ASP A 50 10.53 -3.11 -10.96
CA ASP A 50 9.27 -3.80 -11.30
C ASP A 50 9.00 -4.98 -10.36
N LEU A 51 10.04 -5.75 -10.04
CA LEU A 51 9.95 -6.83 -9.08
C LEU A 51 9.64 -6.31 -7.67
N LEU A 52 10.32 -5.24 -7.24
CA LEU A 52 10.04 -4.61 -5.96
C LEU A 52 8.59 -4.09 -5.89
N PHE A 53 8.11 -3.45 -6.96
CA PHE A 53 6.75 -2.97 -7.05
C PHE A 53 5.75 -4.12 -6.89
N LEU A 54 5.93 -5.22 -7.63
CA LEU A 54 5.08 -6.42 -7.47
C LEU A 54 5.09 -6.97 -6.04
N VAL A 55 6.29 -7.09 -5.44
CA VAL A 55 6.45 -7.62 -4.08
C VAL A 55 5.75 -6.72 -3.06
N LEU A 56 5.86 -5.40 -3.19
CA LEU A 56 5.16 -4.45 -2.32
C LEU A 56 3.64 -4.64 -2.38
N GLY A 57 3.08 -4.73 -3.59
CA GLY A 57 1.64 -4.95 -3.76
C GLY A 57 1.17 -6.25 -3.12
N ILE A 58 1.90 -7.36 -3.32
CA ILE A 58 1.57 -8.66 -2.72
C ILE A 58 1.62 -8.59 -1.19
N LEU A 59 2.67 -8.00 -0.62
CA LEU A 59 2.81 -7.88 0.82
C LEU A 59 1.72 -7.00 1.42
N GLU A 60 1.38 -5.89 0.78
CA GLU A 60 0.35 -4.97 1.26
C GLU A 60 -1.03 -5.63 1.27
N ILE A 61 -1.39 -6.33 0.18
CA ILE A 61 -2.62 -7.12 0.11
C ILE A 61 -2.64 -8.17 1.23
N TYR A 62 -1.54 -8.89 1.43
CA TYR A 62 -1.45 -9.91 2.47
C TYR A 62 -1.70 -9.32 3.87
N VAL A 63 -1.06 -8.20 4.21
CA VAL A 63 -1.26 -7.52 5.49
C VAL A 63 -2.71 -7.05 5.66
N TYR A 64 -3.35 -6.54 4.61
CA TYR A 64 -4.75 -6.11 4.65
C TYR A 64 -5.74 -7.25 4.81
N LEU A 65 -5.51 -8.38 4.15
CA LEU A 65 -6.33 -9.58 4.32
C LEU A 65 -6.18 -10.17 5.72
N SER A 66 -4.96 -10.19 6.27
CA SER A 66 -4.72 -10.60 7.67
C SER A 66 -5.36 -9.66 8.67
N LEU A 67 -5.28 -8.34 8.44
CA LEU A 67 -5.95 -7.34 9.28
C LEU A 67 -7.46 -7.49 9.21
N ARG A 68 -8.02 -7.75 8.03
CA ARG A 68 -9.44 -8.01 7.85
C ARG A 68 -9.91 -9.21 8.68
N LYS A 69 -9.15 -10.30 8.66
CA LYS A 69 -9.45 -11.50 9.48
C LYS A 69 -9.41 -11.17 10.97
N THR A 70 -8.39 -10.42 11.39
CA THR A 70 -8.26 -9.96 12.78
C THR A 70 -9.45 -9.12 13.21
N LEU A 71 -9.84 -8.09 12.43
CA LEU A 71 -10.96 -7.22 12.78
C LEU A 71 -12.31 -7.92 12.76
N LYS A 72 -12.48 -8.97 11.93
CA LYS A 72 -13.66 -9.82 11.96
C LYS A 72 -13.83 -10.49 13.32
N ASP A 73 -12.74 -11.01 13.86
CA ASP A 73 -12.74 -11.77 15.12
C ASP A 73 -12.99 -10.86 16.35
N TYR A 74 -12.63 -9.56 16.28
CA TYR A 74 -12.73 -8.64 17.43
C TYR A 74 -13.88 -7.63 17.38
N MET A 75 -14.27 -7.12 16.21
CA MET A 75 -15.21 -5.98 16.13
C MET A 75 -16.53 -6.30 15.42
N GLY A 76 -16.64 -7.43 14.71
CA GLY A 76 -17.85 -7.78 13.96
C GLY A 76 -18.28 -6.74 12.92
N THR A 77 -17.45 -5.76 12.58
CA THR A 77 -17.81 -4.66 11.67
C THR A 77 -17.61 -5.06 10.22
N THR A 78 -18.70 -5.45 9.55
CA THR A 78 -18.69 -5.79 8.12
C THR A 78 -18.16 -4.64 7.26
N ALA A 79 -18.42 -3.39 7.64
CA ALA A 79 -17.94 -2.21 6.92
C ALA A 79 -16.41 -2.08 6.92
N ALA A 80 -15.74 -2.29 8.06
CA ALA A 80 -14.27 -2.25 8.14
C ALA A 80 -13.63 -3.32 7.25
N GLN A 81 -14.22 -4.52 7.28
CA GLN A 81 -13.78 -5.65 6.47
C GLN A 81 -13.96 -5.40 4.97
N LEU A 82 -15.06 -4.75 4.58
CA LEU A 82 -15.32 -4.39 3.19
C LEU A 82 -14.34 -3.32 2.71
N LEU A 83 -14.06 -2.30 3.53
CA LEU A 83 -13.09 -1.26 3.20
C LEU A 83 -11.69 -1.84 2.96
N LEU A 84 -11.23 -2.78 3.80
CA LEU A 84 -9.95 -3.47 3.57
C LEU A 84 -9.93 -4.27 2.27
N LEU A 85 -11.04 -4.91 1.88
CA LEU A 85 -11.13 -5.58 0.57
C LEU A 85 -11.08 -4.58 -0.58
N LEU A 86 -11.78 -3.45 -0.47
CA LEU A 86 -11.74 -2.40 -1.48
C LEU A 86 -10.34 -1.80 -1.60
N MET A 87 -9.63 -1.62 -0.48
CA MET A 87 -8.23 -1.20 -0.49
C MET A 87 -7.35 -2.25 -1.17
N CYS A 88 -7.54 -3.56 -0.92
CA CYS A 88 -6.83 -4.61 -1.66
C CYS A 88 -7.09 -4.51 -3.16
N ILE A 89 -8.34 -4.27 -3.58
CA ILE A 89 -8.68 -4.11 -5.00
C ILE A 89 -7.98 -2.87 -5.59
N ALA A 90 -7.94 -1.77 -4.86
CA ALA A 90 -7.21 -0.57 -5.30
C ALA A 90 -5.70 -0.84 -5.44
N VAL A 91 -5.10 -1.57 -4.49
CA VAL A 91 -3.69 -1.99 -4.55
C VAL A 91 -3.44 -2.90 -5.75
N ILE A 92 -4.34 -3.86 -6.04
CA ILE A 92 -4.24 -4.73 -7.22
C ILE A 92 -4.33 -3.90 -8.49
N ALA A 93 -5.30 -2.99 -8.59
CA ALA A 93 -5.48 -2.14 -9.77
C ALA A 93 -4.23 -1.27 -10.01
N PHE A 94 -3.67 -0.70 -8.96
CA PHE A 94 -2.44 0.09 -9.04
C PHE A 94 -1.25 -0.76 -9.48
N HIS A 95 -1.02 -1.91 -8.86
CA HIS A 95 0.12 -2.77 -9.22
C HIS A 95 -0.06 -3.49 -10.57
N SER A 96 -1.29 -3.56 -11.09
CA SER A 96 -1.57 -4.12 -12.42
C SER A 96 -1.00 -3.29 -13.57
N THR A 97 -0.54 -2.04 -13.31
CA THR A 97 0.16 -1.24 -14.32
C THR A 97 1.44 -1.92 -14.82
N LEU A 98 2.02 -2.84 -14.05
CA LEU A 98 3.13 -3.72 -14.48
C LEU A 98 2.84 -4.50 -15.77
N ILE A 99 1.57 -4.74 -16.07
CA ILE A 99 1.17 -5.40 -17.32
C ILE A 99 1.57 -4.54 -18.53
N PHE A 100 1.58 -3.21 -18.39
CA PHE A 100 2.01 -2.30 -19.46
C PHE A 100 3.51 -2.42 -19.70
N ASP A 101 4.32 -2.48 -18.64
CA ASP A 101 5.77 -2.68 -18.73
C ASP A 101 6.09 -4.03 -19.38
N LEU A 102 5.37 -5.08 -18.98
CA LEU A 102 5.53 -6.42 -19.54
C LEU A 102 5.11 -6.46 -21.02
N PHE A 103 4.03 -5.78 -21.38
CA PHE A 103 3.61 -5.64 -22.78
C PHE A 103 4.65 -4.91 -23.63
N LEU A 104 5.15 -3.78 -23.15
CA LEU A 104 6.15 -2.97 -23.86
C LEU A 104 7.49 -3.71 -24.01
N ALA A 105 7.92 -4.45 -22.98
CA ALA A 105 9.13 -5.26 -23.02
C ALA A 105 9.04 -6.43 -24.02
N MET A 106 7.83 -6.97 -24.23
CA MET A 106 7.59 -8.06 -25.18
C MET A 106 7.24 -7.59 -26.60
N ALA A 107 6.85 -6.33 -26.76
CA ALA A 107 6.48 -5.77 -28.05
C ALA A 107 7.71 -5.60 -28.95
N GLN A 108 7.69 -6.20 -30.14
CA GLN A 108 8.71 -5.96 -31.14
C GLN A 108 8.46 -4.60 -31.81
N ALA A 109 9.18 -3.57 -31.35
CA ALA A 109 9.08 -2.19 -31.85
C ALA A 109 7.67 -1.54 -31.71
N PRO A 110 7.18 -1.31 -30.48
CA PRO A 110 5.94 -0.57 -30.27
C PRO A 110 6.03 0.84 -30.87
N SER A 111 4.92 1.33 -31.45
CA SER A 111 4.87 2.69 -31.99
C SER A 111 4.96 3.73 -30.87
N ALA A 112 5.50 4.91 -31.17
CA ALA A 112 5.57 6.02 -30.21
C ALA A 112 4.18 6.39 -29.64
N GLU A 113 3.14 6.35 -30.50
CA GLU A 113 1.76 6.57 -30.08
C GLU A 113 1.25 5.53 -29.07
N THR A 114 1.63 4.26 -29.25
CA THR A 114 1.26 3.20 -28.30
C THR A 114 1.92 3.40 -26.94
N ILE A 115 3.20 3.77 -26.94
CA ILE A 115 3.94 4.07 -25.70
C ILE A 115 3.28 5.26 -24.97
N ASP A 116 3.02 6.36 -25.68
CA ASP A 116 2.42 7.55 -25.07
C ASP A 116 1.02 7.28 -24.51
N ASN A 117 0.19 6.51 -25.24
CA ASN A 117 -1.14 6.12 -24.78
C ASN A 117 -1.09 5.25 -23.51
N LEU A 118 -0.21 4.24 -23.47
CA LEU A 118 -0.06 3.39 -22.28
C LEU A 118 0.45 4.19 -21.09
N ASN A 119 1.37 5.14 -21.30
CA ASN A 119 1.86 6.02 -20.24
C ASN A 119 0.76 6.90 -19.66
N ASN A 120 -0.06 7.51 -20.51
CA ASN A 120 -1.19 8.33 -20.07
C ASN A 120 -2.20 7.50 -19.25
N ILE A 121 -2.46 6.26 -19.67
CA ILE A 121 -3.33 5.34 -18.92
C ILE A 121 -2.70 4.97 -17.58
N ALA A 122 -1.40 4.63 -17.55
CA ALA A 122 -0.68 4.29 -16.32
C ALA A 122 -0.68 5.46 -15.32
N ILE A 123 -0.45 6.68 -15.78
CA ILE A 123 -0.53 7.90 -14.96
C ILE A 123 -1.96 8.09 -14.42
N ALA A 124 -2.98 7.94 -15.27
CA ALA A 124 -4.37 8.08 -14.86
C ALA A 124 -4.77 7.04 -13.80
N ILE A 125 -4.37 5.78 -13.98
CA ILE A 125 -4.58 4.70 -13.00
C ILE A 125 -3.83 4.99 -11.70
N SER A 126 -2.61 5.52 -11.78
CA SER A 126 -1.78 5.84 -10.61
C SER A 126 -2.39 6.97 -9.77
N ILE A 127 -2.73 8.09 -10.39
CA ILE A 127 -3.33 9.25 -9.70
C ILE A 127 -4.74 8.90 -9.20
N GLY A 128 -5.57 8.32 -10.06
CA GLY A 128 -6.93 7.91 -9.70
C GLY A 128 -6.93 6.86 -8.59
N GLY A 129 -6.05 5.87 -8.69
CA GLY A 129 -5.84 4.83 -7.69
C GLY A 129 -5.39 5.41 -6.35
N LEU A 130 -4.44 6.33 -6.34
CA LEU A 130 -3.99 7.03 -5.13
C LEU A 130 -5.15 7.75 -4.44
N ILE A 131 -5.98 8.49 -5.19
CA ILE A 131 -7.14 9.21 -4.64
C ILE A 131 -8.16 8.22 -4.07
N ILE A 132 -8.55 7.19 -4.83
CA ILE A 132 -9.52 6.18 -4.39
C ILE A 132 -9.01 5.47 -3.13
N TYR A 133 -7.76 5.01 -3.15
CA TYR A 133 -7.14 4.37 -2.00
C TYR A 133 -7.13 5.29 -0.77
N SER A 134 -6.77 6.56 -0.95
CA SER A 134 -6.74 7.54 0.15
C SER A 134 -8.12 7.76 0.75
N ILE A 135 -9.17 7.84 -0.07
CA ILE A 135 -10.55 7.95 0.43
C ILE A 135 -10.93 6.70 1.23
N LEU A 136 -10.67 5.51 0.69
CA LEU A 136 -10.97 4.25 1.37
C LEU A 136 -10.22 4.13 2.70
N GLY A 137 -8.93 4.46 2.71
CA GLY A 137 -8.08 4.46 3.89
C GLY A 137 -8.53 5.47 4.95
N LEU A 138 -8.94 6.68 4.54
CA LEU A 138 -9.53 7.68 5.44
C LEU A 138 -10.81 7.16 6.11
N VAL A 139 -11.75 6.67 5.31
CA VAL A 139 -13.03 6.15 5.82
C VAL A 139 -12.76 4.97 6.77
N PHE A 140 -11.84 4.09 6.41
CA PHE A 140 -11.44 2.97 7.26
C PHE A 140 -10.82 3.43 8.58
N ALA A 141 -9.86 4.35 8.55
CA ALA A 141 -9.23 4.89 9.74
C ALA A 141 -10.23 5.60 10.65
N ILE A 142 -11.14 6.40 10.10
CA ILE A 142 -12.22 7.05 10.86
C ILE A 142 -13.11 6.00 11.51
N LEU A 143 -13.50 4.96 10.77
CA LEU A 143 -14.35 3.89 11.29
C LEU A 143 -13.68 3.15 12.45
N LEU A 144 -12.38 2.87 12.37
CA LEU A 144 -11.62 2.32 13.49
C LEU A 144 -11.62 3.27 14.69
N MET A 145 -11.41 4.56 14.47
CA MET A 145 -11.40 5.57 15.54
C MET A 145 -12.78 5.74 16.22
N LEU A 146 -13.89 5.59 15.50
CA LEU A 146 -15.23 5.57 16.09
C LEU A 146 -15.42 4.39 17.06
N LYS A 147 -14.66 3.32 16.87
CA LYS A 147 -14.61 2.13 17.72
C LYS A 147 -13.39 2.09 18.63
N ALA A 148 -12.70 3.22 18.83
CA ALA A 148 -11.44 3.26 19.58
C ALA A 148 -11.54 2.64 20.98
N LYS A 149 -12.66 2.76 21.70
CA LYS A 149 -12.81 2.17 23.03
C LYS A 149 -12.62 0.64 23.05
N GLU A 150 -12.95 -0.03 21.96
CA GLU A 150 -12.89 -1.50 21.81
C GLU A 150 -11.55 -1.98 21.23
N LEU A 151 -10.68 -1.04 20.81
CA LEU A 151 -9.43 -1.32 20.10
C LEU A 151 -8.21 -1.24 21.02
N SER A 152 -7.23 -2.11 20.74
CA SER A 152 -5.92 -2.03 21.39
C SER A 152 -5.24 -0.68 21.12
N SER A 153 -4.38 -0.28 22.04
CA SER A 153 -3.52 0.90 21.91
C SER A 153 -2.79 0.97 20.55
N LEU A 154 -2.25 -0.17 20.06
CA LEU A 154 -1.51 -0.24 18.80
C LEU A 154 -2.39 -0.03 17.57
N ILE A 155 -3.61 -0.59 17.54
CA ILE A 155 -4.52 -0.38 16.40
C ILE A 155 -4.99 1.08 16.33
N LYS A 156 -5.15 1.75 17.48
CA LYS A 156 -5.43 3.20 17.51
C LYS A 156 -4.31 4.00 16.88
N VAL A 157 -3.06 3.73 17.27
CA VAL A 157 -1.89 4.41 16.70
C VAL A 157 -1.80 4.16 15.19
N PHE A 158 -1.97 2.91 14.75
CA PHE A 158 -2.02 2.58 13.33
C PHE A 158 -3.11 3.37 12.60
N SER A 159 -4.30 3.47 13.18
CA SER A 159 -5.44 4.19 12.59
C SER A 159 -5.14 5.68 12.45
N VAL A 160 -4.49 6.31 13.44
CA VAL A 160 -4.08 7.72 13.35
C VAL A 160 -3.01 7.93 12.28
N LEU A 161 -2.01 7.07 12.21
CA LEU A 161 -0.96 7.14 11.18
C LEU A 161 -1.55 6.98 9.78
N LEU A 162 -2.47 6.03 9.60
CA LEU A 162 -3.17 5.83 8.34
C LEU A 162 -4.03 7.04 7.98
N LEU A 163 -4.78 7.59 8.94
CA LEU A 163 -5.60 8.78 8.74
C LEU A 163 -4.76 9.97 8.23
N ILE A 164 -3.64 10.26 8.89
CA ILE A 164 -2.74 11.34 8.50
C ILE A 164 -2.15 11.05 7.12
N SER A 165 -1.68 9.82 6.88
CA SER A 165 -1.10 9.41 5.59
C SER A 165 -2.09 9.66 4.45
N CYS A 166 -3.31 9.14 4.57
CA CYS A 166 -4.32 9.27 3.52
C CYS A 166 -4.82 10.71 3.35
N ALA A 167 -4.92 11.50 4.43
CA ALA A 167 -5.26 12.92 4.33
C ALA A 167 -4.20 13.70 3.53
N LEU A 168 -2.92 13.41 3.76
CA LEU A 168 -1.82 14.03 3.02
C LEU A 168 -1.75 13.53 1.57
N GLN A 169 -2.00 12.25 1.32
CA GLN A 169 -2.02 11.66 -0.02
C GLN A 169 -3.09 12.28 -0.93
N LEU A 170 -4.25 12.67 -0.39
CA LEU A 170 -5.28 13.38 -1.17
C LEU A 170 -4.80 14.69 -1.79
N THR A 171 -3.80 15.33 -1.17
CA THR A 171 -3.24 16.58 -1.72
C THR A 171 -2.31 16.34 -2.90
N VAL A 172 -1.90 15.08 -3.15
CA VAL A 172 -0.84 14.63 -4.09
C VAL A 172 0.53 15.23 -3.77
N VAL A 173 0.64 16.54 -3.55
CA VAL A 173 1.86 17.27 -3.21
C VAL A 173 2.46 16.77 -1.90
N PHE A 174 1.67 16.56 -0.84
CA PHE A 174 2.20 16.05 0.44
C PHE A 174 2.26 14.52 0.51
N SER A 175 2.00 13.81 -0.60
CA SER A 175 2.02 12.35 -0.62
C SER A 175 3.40 11.78 -0.27
N PHE A 176 4.50 12.51 -0.53
CA PHE A 176 5.85 12.09 -0.17
C PHE A 176 6.04 11.89 1.34
N VAL A 177 5.22 12.53 2.19
CA VAL A 177 5.27 12.30 3.65
C VAL A 177 4.90 10.84 3.99
N SER A 178 4.16 10.17 3.11
CA SER A 178 3.84 8.74 3.23
C SER A 178 5.09 7.86 3.20
N LEU A 179 6.22 8.32 2.63
CA LEU A 179 7.51 7.63 2.70
C LEU A 179 7.94 7.33 4.14
N LEU A 180 7.50 8.15 5.09
CA LEU A 180 7.78 7.96 6.51
C LEU A 180 6.59 7.37 7.25
N LEU A 181 5.39 7.87 6.98
CA LEU A 181 4.20 7.48 7.74
C LEU A 181 3.72 6.06 7.42
N PHE A 182 3.80 5.61 6.17
CA PHE A 182 3.38 4.26 5.81
C PHE A 182 4.29 3.20 6.44
N PRO A 183 5.63 3.30 6.35
CA PRO A 183 6.53 2.40 7.09
C PRO A 183 6.28 2.42 8.61
N ALA A 184 6.08 3.59 9.20
CA ALA A 184 5.77 3.69 10.62
C ALA A 184 4.47 2.95 10.98
N ALA A 185 3.41 3.11 10.16
CA ALA A 185 2.15 2.39 10.34
C ALA A 185 2.32 0.87 10.24
N MET A 186 3.13 0.40 9.28
CA MET A 186 3.45 -1.02 9.12
C MET A 186 4.25 -1.58 10.29
N LEU A 187 5.22 -0.83 10.85
CA LEU A 187 5.95 -1.24 12.05
C LEU A 187 5.03 -1.36 13.27
N VAL A 188 4.07 -0.44 13.43
CA VAL A 188 3.06 -0.53 14.49
C VAL A 188 2.21 -1.79 14.34
N LEU A 189 1.77 -2.13 13.12
CA LEU A 189 1.07 -3.38 12.85
C LEU A 189 1.95 -4.61 13.12
N ALA A 190 3.23 -4.57 12.75
CA ALA A 190 4.16 -5.67 13.03
C ALA A 190 4.27 -5.93 14.53
N ILE A 191 4.44 -4.89 15.34
CA ILE A 191 4.47 -4.98 16.80
C ILE A 191 3.16 -5.55 17.34
N TYR A 192 2.02 -5.12 16.80
CA TYR A 192 0.70 -5.64 17.18
C TYR A 192 0.59 -7.15 16.94
N TYR A 193 1.04 -7.63 15.79
CA TYR A 193 1.00 -9.06 15.46
C TYR A 193 1.98 -9.90 16.28
N PHE A 194 3.17 -9.39 16.61
CA PHE A 194 4.11 -10.12 17.47
C PHE A 194 3.72 -10.13 18.94
N LYS A 195 3.06 -9.08 19.44
CA LYS A 195 2.59 -9.01 20.84
C LYS A 195 1.35 -9.84 21.12
N SER A 196 0.65 -10.35 20.11
CA SER A 196 -0.66 -10.98 20.29
C SER A 196 -0.59 -12.50 20.55
N PRO A 197 -0.40 -12.92 21.80
CA PRO A 197 -1.18 -14.04 22.34
C PRO A 197 -1.81 -13.61 23.67
N THR A 198 -3.15 -13.52 23.75
CA THR A 198 -3.89 -13.36 25.02
C THR A 198 -3.54 -12.13 25.89
N SER A 199 -3.52 -10.91 25.33
CA SER A 199 -3.60 -9.70 26.17
C SER A 199 -4.98 -9.07 26.05
N VAL A 200 -5.89 -9.49 26.92
CA VAL A 200 -6.98 -8.62 27.37
C VAL A 200 -6.27 -7.40 27.99
N GLU A 201 -6.21 -6.28 27.27
CA GLU A 201 -5.93 -4.99 27.90
C GLU A 201 -7.12 -4.74 28.84
N VAL A 202 -6.98 -5.13 30.11
CA VAL A 202 -7.91 -4.72 31.17
C VAL A 202 -7.71 -3.22 31.31
N VAL A 203 -8.67 -2.45 30.80
CA VAL A 203 -8.84 -1.02 31.11
C VAL A 203 -9.60 -0.91 32.43
#